data_AF-A0A6A3QCF8-F1
#
_entry.id   AF-A0A6A3QCF8-F1
#
_cell.length_a   1.000
_cell.length_b   1.000
_cell.length_c   1.000
_cell.angle_alpha   90.00
_cell.angle_beta   90.00
_cell.angle_gamma   90.00
#
_symmetry.space_group_name_H-M   'P 1'
#
loop_
_entity.id
_entity.type
_entity.pdbx_description
1 polymer ?
#
loop_
_entity_poly.entity_id
_entity_poly.type
_entity_poly.pdbx_seq_one_letter_code
_entity_poly.pdbx_strand_id
1 'polypeptide(L)'
;MLQTLFERRPAFVQDCLRCLVHVACSKGNIAILDWVNQFGIELNSTKPIRDAVSRNDVKMLQWFIENGFEVTDPDLLEVAVEHGQLDVVRWLSEHGYAVGSLELVKMAGERYMNVPMTRWLVENGPLLDLSTAMTLVLEDRHIEIAWWVAEKDRSHLVLEALHKNDREVLWWILAHTQFQDESARRSIREAIHGCPKGTQQWFEEAMSQVEACRWCFSTPGIDQEAERGKWGHNSIQPGATT
;
A
#
# COMPACT_ATOMS: atom_id res chain seq x y z
N MET A 1 -17.42 -20.80 46.51
CA MET A 1 -16.14 -20.61 47.24
C MET A 1 -15.48 -19.27 46.88
N LEU A 2 -15.30 -18.93 45.60
CA LEU A 2 -14.66 -17.67 45.20
C LEU A 2 -15.55 -16.44 45.42
N GLN A 3 -16.84 -16.52 45.08
CA GLN A 3 -17.83 -15.45 45.31
C GLN A 3 -17.98 -15.10 46.80
N THR A 4 -18.07 -16.12 47.65
CA THR A 4 -18.05 -15.99 49.12
C THR A 4 -16.75 -15.40 49.67
N LEU A 5 -15.63 -15.55 48.95
CA LEU A 5 -14.33 -14.96 49.32
C LEU A 5 -14.24 -13.50 48.86
N PHE A 6 -14.80 -13.19 47.68
CA PHE A 6 -14.94 -11.85 47.15
C PHE A 6 -15.80 -10.97 48.05
N GLU A 7 -16.94 -11.48 48.53
CA GLU A 7 -17.81 -10.81 49.50
C GLU A 7 -17.10 -10.52 50.84
N ARG A 8 -16.19 -11.42 51.27
CA ARG A 8 -15.49 -11.31 52.56
C ARG A 8 -14.22 -10.46 52.50
N ARG A 9 -13.53 -10.42 51.36
CA ARG A 9 -12.26 -9.69 51.16
C ARG A 9 -12.16 -9.13 49.73
N PRO A 10 -12.96 -8.11 49.38
CA PRO A 10 -13.06 -7.63 48.02
C PRO A 10 -11.73 -7.12 47.46
N ALA A 11 -10.98 -6.30 48.21
CA ALA A 11 -9.70 -5.74 47.74
C ALA A 11 -8.66 -6.81 47.37
N PHE A 12 -8.46 -7.81 48.23
CA PHE A 12 -7.49 -8.89 47.97
C PHE A 12 -7.87 -9.73 46.76
N VAL A 13 -9.16 -10.09 46.63
CA VAL A 13 -9.63 -10.90 45.50
C VAL A 13 -9.62 -10.08 44.21
N GLN A 14 -9.92 -8.78 44.25
CA GLN A 14 -9.79 -7.87 43.11
C GLN A 14 -8.35 -7.81 42.58
N ASP A 15 -7.34 -7.76 43.46
CA ASP A 15 -5.94 -7.76 43.04
C ASP A 15 -5.55 -9.08 42.35
N CYS A 16 -5.94 -10.23 42.91
CA CYS A 16 -5.71 -11.53 42.28
C CYS A 16 -6.42 -11.64 40.92
N LEU A 17 -7.66 -11.18 40.83
CA LEU A 17 -8.43 -11.23 39.59
C LEU A 17 -7.86 -10.25 38.54
N ARG A 18 -7.35 -9.09 38.93
CA ARG A 18 -6.66 -8.16 38.01
C ARG A 18 -5.42 -8.80 37.38
N CYS A 19 -4.64 -9.56 38.16
CA CYS A 19 -3.52 -10.35 37.63
C CYS A 19 -4.00 -11.41 36.63
N LEU A 20 -5.10 -12.10 36.94
CA LEU A 20 -5.68 -13.10 36.04
C LEU A 20 -6.17 -12.46 34.73
N VAL A 21 -6.80 -11.29 34.79
CA VAL A 21 -7.22 -10.54 33.59
C VAL A 21 -6.01 -10.18 32.74
N HIS A 22 -4.91 -9.69 33.33
CA HIS A 22 -3.71 -9.36 32.56
C HIS A 22 -3.17 -10.58 31.80
N VAL A 23 -3.12 -11.74 32.46
CA VAL A 23 -2.70 -13.00 31.83
C VAL A 23 -3.67 -13.41 30.73
N ALA A 24 -4.98 -13.40 31.00
CA ALA A 24 -6.01 -13.72 30.02
C ALA A 24 -5.91 -12.81 28.79
N CYS A 25 -5.68 -11.51 29.00
CA CYS A 25 -5.49 -10.55 27.93
C CYS A 25 -4.24 -10.83 27.10
N SER A 26 -3.12 -11.13 27.73
CA SER A 26 -1.87 -11.47 27.04
C SER A 26 -1.96 -12.76 26.21
N LYS A 27 -2.91 -13.64 26.55
CA LYS A 27 -3.13 -14.94 25.91
C LYS A 27 -4.32 -14.97 24.95
N GLY A 28 -5.07 -13.86 24.82
CA GLY A 28 -6.30 -13.83 24.01
C GLY A 28 -7.41 -14.75 24.56
N ASN A 29 -7.43 -15.02 25.87
CA ASN A 29 -8.39 -15.97 26.46
C ASN A 29 -9.69 -15.27 26.87
N ILE A 30 -10.58 -15.09 25.89
CA ILE A 30 -11.90 -14.48 26.06
C ILE A 30 -12.75 -15.22 27.12
N ALA A 31 -12.69 -16.55 27.19
CA ALA A 31 -13.48 -17.32 28.15
C ALA A 31 -13.15 -16.98 29.63
N ILE A 32 -11.86 -16.75 29.93
CA ILE A 32 -11.46 -16.28 31.26
C ILE A 32 -11.92 -14.84 31.46
N LEU A 33 -11.85 -13.99 30.44
CA LEU A 33 -12.30 -12.61 30.53
C LEU A 33 -13.80 -12.50 30.80
N ASP A 34 -14.64 -13.25 30.08
CA ASP A 34 -16.09 -13.33 30.32
C ASP A 34 -16.40 -13.77 31.76
N TRP A 35 -15.65 -14.74 32.28
CA TRP A 35 -15.81 -15.20 33.66
C TRP A 35 -15.39 -14.12 34.68
N VAL A 36 -14.27 -13.43 34.45
CA VAL A 36 -13.83 -12.38 35.37
C VAL A 36 -14.71 -11.12 35.29
N ASN A 37 -15.28 -10.82 34.12
CA ASN A 37 -16.11 -9.63 33.93
C ASN A 37 -17.38 -9.65 34.81
N GLN A 38 -17.84 -10.84 35.22
CA GLN A 38 -18.95 -11.02 36.17
C GLN A 38 -18.66 -10.40 37.55
N PHE A 39 -17.40 -10.12 37.88
CA PHE A 39 -16.97 -9.48 39.13
C PHE A 39 -16.79 -7.96 39.01
N GLY A 40 -17.12 -7.35 37.86
CA GLY A 40 -17.07 -5.90 37.66
C GLY A 40 -15.65 -5.32 37.70
N ILE A 41 -14.67 -6.05 37.15
CA ILE A 41 -13.28 -5.59 37.14
C ILE A 41 -13.04 -4.62 35.99
N GLU A 42 -12.72 -3.39 36.34
CA GLU A 42 -12.36 -2.36 35.38
C GLU A 42 -10.94 -2.57 34.83
N LEU A 43 -10.81 -2.49 33.51
CA LEU A 43 -9.51 -2.43 32.82
C LEU A 43 -9.15 -0.97 32.56
N ASN A 44 -8.37 -0.38 33.47
CA ASN A 44 -7.95 1.02 33.38
C ASN A 44 -6.68 1.22 32.53
N SER A 45 -6.53 0.47 31.44
CA SER A 45 -5.34 0.53 30.58
C SER A 45 -5.67 0.18 29.14
N THR A 46 -5.08 0.90 28.20
CA THR A 46 -5.12 0.61 26.75
C THR A 46 -4.12 -0.48 26.34
N LYS A 47 -3.21 -0.88 27.23
CA LYS A 47 -2.18 -1.89 26.95
C LYS A 47 -2.77 -3.22 26.45
N PRO A 48 -3.83 -3.79 27.04
CA PRO A 48 -4.46 -5.01 26.52
C PRO A 48 -4.97 -4.89 25.08
N ILE A 49 -5.45 -3.70 24.69
CA ILE A 49 -5.93 -3.42 23.33
C ILE A 49 -4.74 -3.37 22.38
N ARG A 50 -3.68 -2.62 22.71
CA ARG A 50 -2.42 -2.60 21.93
C ARG A 50 -1.82 -4.01 21.79
N ASP A 51 -1.81 -4.78 22.87
CA ASP A 51 -1.31 -6.16 22.84
C ASP A 51 -2.17 -7.06 21.93
N ALA A 52 -3.48 -6.85 21.86
CA ALA A 52 -4.36 -7.56 20.93
C ALA A 52 -4.09 -7.18 19.46
N VAL A 53 -3.88 -5.88 19.20
CA VAL A 53 -3.46 -5.37 17.88
C VAL A 53 -2.16 -6.04 17.44
N SER A 54 -1.10 -6.00 18.26
CA SER A 54 0.21 -6.58 17.95
C SER A 54 0.17 -8.10 17.69
N ARG A 55 -0.91 -8.81 18.08
CA ARG A 55 -1.09 -10.26 17.87
C ARG A 55 -2.05 -10.63 16.73
N ASN A 56 -2.56 -9.66 15.97
CA ASN A 56 -3.63 -9.87 14.98
C ASN A 56 -4.96 -10.37 15.58
N ASP A 57 -5.26 -10.06 16.85
CA ASP A 57 -6.39 -10.65 17.58
C ASP A 57 -7.68 -9.85 17.43
N VAL A 58 -8.25 -9.86 16.22
CA VAL A 58 -9.51 -9.16 15.90
C VAL A 58 -10.66 -9.60 16.82
N LYS A 59 -10.70 -10.86 17.23
CA LYS A 59 -11.74 -11.38 18.14
C LYS A 59 -11.65 -10.72 19.51
N MET A 60 -10.44 -10.50 19.99
CA MET A 60 -10.24 -9.82 21.26
C MET A 60 -10.57 -8.32 21.18
N LEU A 61 -10.25 -7.66 20.06
CA LEU A 61 -10.66 -6.27 19.82
C LEU A 61 -12.19 -6.13 19.79
N GLN A 62 -12.87 -7.06 19.12
CA GLN A 62 -14.33 -7.15 19.11
C GLN A 62 -14.89 -7.32 20.53
N TRP A 63 -14.29 -8.21 21.32
CA TRP A 63 -14.69 -8.43 22.71
C TRP A 63 -14.57 -7.15 23.56
N PHE A 64 -13.51 -6.36 23.37
CA PHE A 64 -13.36 -5.08 24.07
C PHE A 64 -14.52 -4.13 23.74
N ILE A 65 -14.85 -3.94 22.45
CA ILE A 65 -15.98 -3.07 22.06
C ILE A 65 -17.31 -3.58 22.64
N GLU A 66 -17.58 -4.89 22.55
CA GLU A 66 -18.83 -5.50 23.04
C GLU A 66 -19.01 -5.36 24.56
N ASN A 67 -17.90 -5.29 25.31
CA ASN A 67 -17.91 -5.09 26.76
C ASN A 67 -17.78 -3.60 27.16
N GLY A 68 -17.98 -2.68 26.22
CA GLY A 68 -18.04 -1.24 26.48
C GLY A 68 -16.68 -0.56 26.65
N PHE A 69 -15.59 -1.21 26.25
CA PHE A 69 -14.27 -0.59 26.24
C PHE A 69 -14.13 0.32 25.01
N GLU A 70 -13.53 1.48 25.23
CA GLU A 70 -13.22 2.43 24.17
C GLU A 70 -11.93 2.03 23.44
N VAL A 71 -12.04 1.76 22.14
CA VAL A 71 -10.91 1.57 21.23
C VAL A 71 -10.68 2.89 20.49
N THR A 72 -10.06 3.86 21.17
CA THR A 72 -9.90 5.25 20.70
C THR A 72 -8.45 5.68 20.55
N ASP A 73 -7.51 4.81 20.89
CA ASP A 73 -6.08 5.08 20.79
C ASP A 73 -5.72 5.31 19.31
N PRO A 74 -5.26 6.52 18.93
CA PRO A 74 -5.03 6.88 17.53
C PRO A 74 -3.84 6.12 16.92
N ASP A 75 -2.90 5.65 17.74
CA ASP A 75 -1.68 4.98 17.27
C ASP A 75 -1.92 3.50 16.93
N LEU A 76 -3.11 2.95 17.20
CA LEU A 76 -3.38 1.52 16.96
C LEU A 76 -3.15 1.12 15.51
N LEU A 77 -3.40 2.02 14.56
CA LEU A 77 -3.17 1.76 13.16
C LEU A 77 -1.68 1.67 12.84
N GLU A 78 -0.86 2.55 13.40
CA GLU A 78 0.60 2.49 13.28
C GLU A 78 1.15 1.20 13.90
N VAL A 79 0.69 0.83 15.10
CA VAL A 79 1.09 -0.42 15.76
C VAL A 79 0.71 -1.63 14.90
N ALA A 80 -0.50 -1.65 14.32
CA ALA A 80 -0.96 -2.73 13.46
C ALA A 80 -0.11 -2.84 12.19
N VAL A 81 0.26 -1.70 11.59
CA VAL A 81 1.14 -1.65 10.42
C VAL A 81 2.52 -2.14 10.79
N GLU A 82 3.17 -1.58 11.82
CA GLU A 82 4.51 -1.96 12.32
C GLU A 82 4.65 -3.48 12.55
N HIS A 83 3.59 -4.12 13.06
CA HIS A 83 3.57 -5.55 13.33
C HIS A 83 3.08 -6.41 12.15
N GLY A 84 2.75 -5.80 11.00
CA GLY A 84 2.30 -6.49 9.79
C GLY A 84 0.89 -7.09 9.87
N GLN A 85 0.04 -6.58 10.76
CA GLN A 85 -1.25 -7.17 11.14
C GLN A 85 -2.39 -6.69 10.23
N LEU A 86 -2.43 -7.21 9.00
CA LEU A 86 -3.36 -6.77 7.94
C LEU A 86 -4.84 -6.94 8.32
N ASP A 87 -5.20 -8.01 9.03
CA ASP A 87 -6.60 -8.22 9.43
C ASP A 87 -7.05 -7.17 10.44
N VAL A 88 -6.16 -6.79 11.37
CA VAL A 88 -6.42 -5.69 12.30
C VAL A 88 -6.46 -4.34 11.60
N VAL A 89 -5.59 -4.07 10.62
CA VAL A 89 -5.64 -2.83 9.83
C VAL A 89 -6.99 -2.68 9.11
N ARG A 90 -7.48 -3.76 8.48
CA ARG A 90 -8.80 -3.78 7.85
C ARG A 90 -9.91 -3.53 8.85
N TRP A 91 -9.88 -4.24 9.97
CA TRP A 91 -10.87 -4.09 11.03
C TRP A 91 -10.87 -2.66 11.60
N LEU A 92 -9.71 -2.06 11.88
CA LEU A 92 -9.61 -0.67 12.34
C LEU A 92 -10.19 0.31 11.30
N SER A 93 -9.91 0.09 10.02
CA SER A 93 -10.48 0.90 8.93
C SER A 93 -12.01 0.84 8.89
N GLU A 94 -12.60 -0.34 9.06
CA GLU A 94 -14.06 -0.52 9.17
C GLU A 94 -14.65 0.19 10.40
N HIS A 95 -13.84 0.42 11.43
CA HIS A 95 -14.20 1.13 12.67
C HIS A 95 -13.81 2.61 12.65
N GLY A 96 -13.55 3.18 11.47
CA GLY A 96 -13.39 4.63 11.29
C GLY A 96 -11.97 5.16 11.46
N TYR A 97 -10.97 4.27 11.61
CA TYR A 97 -9.57 4.69 11.58
C TYR A 97 -9.17 5.11 10.16
N ALA A 98 -8.51 6.27 10.05
CA ALA A 98 -8.09 6.82 8.77
C ALA A 98 -6.82 6.13 8.24
N VAL A 99 -6.96 5.33 7.18
CA VAL A 99 -5.84 4.64 6.50
C VAL A 99 -5.16 5.48 5.42
N GLY A 100 -5.53 6.76 5.32
CA GLY A 100 -5.12 7.70 4.27
C GLY A 100 -3.74 8.34 4.43
N SER A 101 -2.82 7.76 5.21
CA SER A 101 -1.52 8.36 5.50
C SER A 101 -0.41 7.76 4.64
N LEU A 102 0.34 8.61 3.94
CA LEU A 102 1.56 8.20 3.22
C LEU A 102 2.61 7.64 4.18
N GLU A 103 2.61 8.06 5.44
CA GLU A 103 3.53 7.54 6.45
C GLU A 103 3.26 6.07 6.75
N LEU A 104 1.98 5.66 6.82
CA LEU A 104 1.61 4.25 6.98
C LEU A 104 2.07 3.41 5.79
N VAL A 105 1.99 3.97 4.58
CA VAL A 105 2.45 3.29 3.36
C VAL A 105 3.97 3.12 3.38
N LYS A 106 4.73 4.15 3.78
CA LYS A 106 6.19 4.06 3.94
C LYS A 106 6.57 3.03 4.99
N MET A 107 5.95 3.11 6.17
CA MET A 107 6.14 2.14 7.23
C MET A 107 5.90 0.72 6.71
N ALA A 108 4.76 0.47 6.05
CA ALA A 108 4.44 -0.84 5.45
C ALA A 108 5.46 -1.33 4.41
N GLY A 109 6.17 -0.41 3.75
CA GLY A 109 7.24 -0.71 2.80
C GLY A 109 8.58 -1.06 3.45
N GLU A 110 8.81 -0.69 4.72
CA GLU A 110 10.09 -0.93 5.39
C GLU A 110 10.36 -2.43 5.57
N ARG A 111 11.66 -2.77 5.57
CA ARG A 111 12.15 -4.16 5.55
C ARG A 111 11.45 -5.03 6.61
N TYR A 112 11.01 -6.22 6.19
CA TYR A 112 10.20 -7.21 6.91
C TYR A 112 8.67 -7.01 6.86
N MET A 113 8.18 -5.92 6.26
CA MET A 113 6.75 -5.67 6.14
C MET A 113 6.18 -6.04 4.76
N ASN A 114 4.88 -6.32 4.79
CA ASN A 114 4.18 -7.29 3.95
C ASN A 114 3.70 -6.63 2.65
N VAL A 115 4.10 -7.12 1.46
CA VAL A 115 3.61 -6.61 0.15
C VAL A 115 2.08 -6.48 0.12
N PRO A 116 1.31 -7.48 0.59
CA PRO A 116 -0.12 -7.37 0.84
C PRO A 116 -0.59 -6.16 1.68
N MET A 117 0.15 -5.78 2.72
CA MET A 117 -0.16 -4.61 3.55
C MET A 117 0.03 -3.32 2.74
N THR A 118 1.20 -3.15 2.14
CA THR A 118 1.52 -1.93 1.38
C THR A 118 0.56 -1.78 0.20
N ARG A 119 0.26 -2.88 -0.49
CA ARG A 119 -0.76 -2.93 -1.54
C ARG A 119 -2.12 -2.48 -1.03
N TRP A 120 -2.59 -3.06 0.07
CA TRP A 120 -3.91 -2.73 0.62
C TRP A 120 -3.99 -1.26 1.04
N LEU A 121 -2.94 -0.72 1.67
CA LEU A 121 -2.86 0.69 2.06
C LEU A 121 -2.83 1.62 0.85
N VAL A 122 -2.16 1.25 -0.24
CA VAL A 122 -2.15 2.04 -1.48
C VAL A 122 -3.49 1.98 -2.20
N GLU A 123 -4.19 0.84 -2.16
CA GLU A 123 -5.53 0.68 -2.74
C GLU A 123 -6.63 1.44 -1.97
N ASN A 124 -6.48 1.60 -0.66
CA ASN A 124 -7.48 2.22 0.23
C ASN A 124 -7.05 3.58 0.81
N GLY A 125 -5.83 4.02 0.51
CA GLY A 125 -5.21 5.23 1.03
C GLY A 125 -5.10 6.35 -0.02
N PRO A 126 -4.16 7.29 0.16
CA PRO A 126 -4.00 8.43 -0.73
C PRO A 126 -3.24 8.03 -1.99
N LEU A 127 -3.34 8.86 -3.04
CA LEU A 127 -2.45 8.76 -4.20
C LEU A 127 -0.99 8.89 -3.74
N LEU A 128 -0.14 8.00 -4.23
CA LEU A 128 1.30 8.03 -3.95
C LEU A 128 1.94 9.27 -4.56
N ASP A 129 2.71 10.00 -3.76
CA ASP A 129 3.60 11.04 -4.29
C ASP A 129 4.87 10.41 -4.88
N LEU A 130 5.53 11.15 -5.78
CA LEU A 130 6.73 10.69 -6.47
C LEU A 130 7.87 10.27 -5.51
N SER A 131 8.08 10.99 -4.41
CA SER A 131 9.16 10.66 -3.47
C SER A 131 8.91 9.32 -2.80
N THR A 132 7.68 9.10 -2.31
CA THR A 132 7.30 7.83 -1.70
C THR A 132 7.36 6.69 -2.70
N ALA A 133 6.91 6.90 -3.94
CA ALA A 133 7.00 5.92 -5.01
C ALA A 133 8.46 5.56 -5.35
N MET A 134 9.37 6.53 -5.40
CA MET A 134 10.79 6.29 -5.65
C MET A 134 11.43 5.42 -4.56
N THR A 135 11.18 5.71 -3.29
CA THR A 135 11.68 4.90 -2.16
C THR A 135 11.15 3.46 -2.26
N LEU A 136 9.83 3.28 -2.35
CA LEU A 136 9.22 1.95 -2.36
C LEU A 136 9.67 1.09 -3.55
N VAL A 137 9.72 1.66 -4.75
CA VAL A 137 10.03 0.91 -5.98
C VAL A 137 11.54 0.69 -6.15
N LEU A 138 12.34 1.74 -5.98
CA LEU A 138 13.77 1.70 -6.32
C LEU A 138 14.65 1.23 -5.17
N GLU A 139 14.26 1.51 -3.91
CA GLU A 139 15.07 1.22 -2.73
C GLU A 139 14.55 -0.03 -2.00
N ASP A 140 13.25 -0.10 -1.74
CA ASP A 140 12.62 -1.19 -0.98
C ASP A 140 12.20 -2.40 -1.85
N ARG A 141 12.30 -2.28 -3.18
CA ARG A 141 11.99 -3.33 -4.17
C ARG A 141 10.52 -3.75 -4.23
N HIS A 142 9.59 -2.91 -3.81
CA HIS A 142 8.15 -3.12 -4.00
C HIS A 142 7.70 -2.65 -5.39
N ILE A 143 8.25 -3.26 -6.44
CA ILE A 143 8.09 -2.79 -7.83
C ILE A 143 6.62 -2.78 -8.27
N GLU A 144 5.82 -3.73 -7.78
CA GLU A 144 4.39 -3.86 -8.08
C GLU A 144 3.59 -2.60 -7.72
N ILE A 145 4.06 -1.82 -6.74
CA ILE A 145 3.40 -0.59 -6.30
C ILE A 145 3.36 0.45 -7.41
N ALA A 146 4.27 0.38 -8.39
CA ALA A 146 4.25 1.27 -9.55
C ALA A 146 2.93 1.19 -10.33
N TRP A 147 2.12 0.13 -10.19
CA TRP A 147 0.77 0.06 -10.77
C TRP A 147 -0.13 1.22 -10.33
N TRP A 148 -0.01 1.66 -9.08
CA TRP A 148 -0.87 2.69 -8.46
C TRP A 148 -0.27 4.10 -8.53
N VAL A 149 0.87 4.26 -9.20
CA VAL A 149 1.54 5.55 -9.39
C VAL A 149 0.98 6.24 -10.63
N ALA A 150 0.75 7.56 -10.54
CA ALA A 150 0.29 8.36 -11.67
C ALA A 150 1.23 8.21 -12.88
N GLU A 151 0.70 8.23 -14.11
CA GLU A 151 1.51 8.05 -15.33
C GLU A 151 2.72 9.01 -15.40
N LYS A 152 2.48 10.28 -15.05
CA LYS A 152 3.52 11.30 -14.97
C LYS A 152 4.67 10.84 -14.06
N ASP A 153 4.36 10.33 -12.89
CA ASP A 153 5.35 9.90 -11.89
C ASP A 153 6.00 8.56 -12.28
N ARG A 154 5.26 7.65 -12.94
CA ARG A 154 5.85 6.46 -13.56
C ARG A 154 6.91 6.80 -14.61
N SER A 155 6.73 7.88 -15.36
CA SER A 155 7.74 8.32 -16.34
C SER A 155 9.05 8.73 -15.64
N HIS A 156 8.95 9.42 -14.49
CA HIS A 156 10.09 9.75 -13.65
C HIS A 156 10.77 8.49 -13.06
N LEU A 157 9.99 7.51 -12.61
CA LEU A 157 10.53 6.21 -12.15
C LEU A 157 11.34 5.51 -13.24
N VAL A 158 10.85 5.49 -14.49
CA VAL A 158 11.58 4.91 -15.62
C VAL A 158 12.89 5.65 -15.87
N LEU A 159 12.88 6.98 -15.88
CA LEU A 159 14.09 7.78 -16.11
C LEU A 159 15.14 7.55 -15.02
N GLU A 160 14.74 7.47 -13.76
CA GLU A 160 15.65 7.17 -12.66
C GLU A 160 16.18 5.73 -12.73
N ALA A 161 15.32 4.76 -13.05
CA ALA A 161 15.72 3.37 -13.23
C ALA A 161 16.70 3.21 -14.42
N LEU A 162 16.56 4.00 -15.49
CA LEU A 162 17.52 4.05 -16.59
C LEU A 162 18.89 4.55 -16.11
N HIS A 163 18.91 5.62 -15.32
CA HIS A 163 20.14 6.18 -14.77
C HIS A 163 20.85 5.18 -13.84
N LYS A 164 20.10 4.44 -13.02
CA LYS A 164 20.62 3.37 -12.15
C LYS A 164 20.90 2.05 -12.88
N ASN A 165 20.53 1.93 -14.16
CA ASN A 165 20.56 0.69 -14.93
C ASN A 165 19.80 -0.47 -14.25
N ASP A 166 18.66 -0.15 -13.61
CA ASP A 166 17.80 -1.08 -12.88
C ASP A 166 16.83 -1.79 -13.83
N ARG A 167 17.32 -2.87 -14.42
CA ARG A 167 16.61 -3.65 -15.46
C ARG A 167 15.28 -4.23 -14.99
N GLU A 168 15.16 -4.56 -13.70
CA GLU A 168 13.95 -5.19 -13.18
C GLU A 168 12.80 -4.18 -13.12
N VAL A 169 13.06 -2.98 -12.58
CA VAL A 169 12.08 -1.88 -12.55
C VAL A 169 11.73 -1.43 -13.96
N LEU A 170 12.72 -1.30 -14.84
CA LEU A 170 12.51 -0.94 -16.25
C LEU A 170 11.60 -1.94 -16.95
N TRP A 171 11.92 -3.23 -16.83
CA TRP A 171 11.12 -4.29 -17.42
C TRP A 171 9.69 -4.27 -16.90
N TRP A 172 9.53 -4.22 -15.59
CA TRP A 172 8.21 -4.26 -14.98
C TRP A 172 7.35 -3.06 -15.40
N ILE A 173 7.85 -1.82 -15.26
CA ILE A 173 7.04 -0.63 -15.54
C ILE A 173 6.67 -0.58 -17.03
N LEU A 174 7.62 -0.80 -17.94
CA LEU A 174 7.38 -0.67 -19.37
C LEU A 174 6.49 -1.80 -19.91
N ALA A 175 6.61 -3.02 -19.38
CA ALA A 175 5.75 -4.13 -19.79
C ALA A 175 4.30 -3.98 -19.31
N HIS A 176 4.07 -3.27 -18.20
CA HIS A 176 2.76 -3.15 -17.56
C HIS A 176 2.11 -1.77 -17.70
N THR A 177 2.76 -0.82 -18.40
CA THR A 177 2.25 0.55 -18.56
C THR A 177 2.15 0.96 -20.01
N GLN A 178 0.96 1.41 -20.43
CA GLN A 178 0.80 2.18 -21.65
C GLN A 178 0.93 3.67 -21.32
N PHE A 179 2.08 4.26 -21.65
CA PHE A 179 2.27 5.71 -21.59
C PHE A 179 1.43 6.35 -22.69
N GLN A 180 0.52 7.26 -22.38
CA GLN A 180 -0.27 8.02 -23.34
C GLN A 180 0.36 9.39 -23.63
N ASP A 181 1.09 9.95 -22.66
CA ASP A 181 1.78 11.23 -22.82
C ASP A 181 2.98 11.10 -23.77
N GLU A 182 2.89 11.77 -24.92
CA GLU A 182 3.96 11.79 -25.92
C GLU A 182 5.19 12.56 -25.44
N SER A 183 5.04 13.50 -24.50
CA SER A 183 6.19 14.14 -23.85
C SER A 183 7.00 13.12 -23.04
N ALA A 184 6.33 12.37 -22.15
CA ALA A 184 6.96 11.28 -21.41
C ALA A 184 7.61 10.24 -22.33
N ARG A 185 6.93 9.80 -23.39
CA ARG A 185 7.49 8.85 -24.37
C ARG A 185 8.76 9.39 -25.03
N ARG A 186 8.77 10.66 -25.44
CA ARG A 186 9.97 11.30 -26.03
C ARG A 186 11.14 11.32 -25.05
N SER A 187 10.91 11.75 -23.81
CA SER A 187 11.96 11.80 -22.79
C SER A 187 12.53 10.41 -22.48
N ILE A 188 11.67 9.39 -22.36
CA ILE A 188 12.12 8.00 -22.14
C ILE A 188 12.94 7.50 -23.34
N ARG A 189 12.48 7.76 -24.57
CA ARG A 189 13.25 7.40 -25.79
C ARG A 189 14.63 8.05 -25.79
N GLU A 190 14.70 9.36 -25.59
CA GLU A 190 15.96 10.11 -25.58
C GLU A 190 16.92 9.56 -24.52
N ALA A 191 16.41 9.24 -23.33
CA ALA A 191 17.19 8.61 -22.26
C ALA A 191 17.74 7.23 -22.67
N ILE A 192 16.93 6.36 -23.28
CA ILE A 192 17.37 5.05 -23.79
C ILE A 192 18.49 5.22 -24.85
N HIS A 193 18.34 6.15 -25.78
CA HIS A 193 19.36 6.43 -26.80
C HIS A 193 20.65 7.02 -26.20
N GLY A 194 20.57 7.66 -25.03
CA GLY A 194 21.71 8.15 -24.26
C GLY A 194 22.40 7.10 -23.39
N CYS A 195 21.78 5.93 -23.16
CA CYS A 195 22.35 4.87 -22.33
C CYS A 195 23.56 4.19 -22.98
N PRO A 196 24.43 3.51 -22.20
CA PRO A 196 25.51 2.69 -22.73
C PRO A 196 24.97 1.60 -23.68
N LYS A 197 25.78 1.22 -24.68
CA LYS A 197 25.40 0.19 -25.68
C LYS A 197 24.87 -1.11 -25.08
N GLY A 198 25.42 -1.54 -23.94
CA GLY A 198 24.95 -2.77 -23.27
C GLY A 198 23.54 -2.65 -22.69
N THR A 199 23.12 -1.45 -22.27
CA THR A 199 21.74 -1.19 -21.83
C THR A 199 20.80 -1.11 -23.04
N GLN A 200 21.24 -0.51 -24.15
CA GLN A 200 20.48 -0.45 -25.41
C GLN A 200 20.23 -1.85 -25.98
N GLN A 201 21.27 -2.69 -26.07
CA GLN A 201 21.14 -4.08 -26.50
C GLN A 201 20.17 -4.87 -25.61
N TRP A 202 20.28 -4.69 -24.29
CA TRP A 202 19.32 -5.30 -23.37
C TRP A 202 17.88 -4.86 -23.64
N PHE A 203 17.66 -3.56 -23.92
CA PHE A 203 16.33 -3.06 -24.28
C PHE A 203 15.78 -3.72 -25.54
N GLU A 204 16.59 -3.76 -26.61
CA GLU A 204 16.21 -4.40 -27.88
C GLU A 204 15.88 -5.89 -27.67
N GLU A 205 16.68 -6.61 -26.90
CA GLU A 205 16.46 -8.03 -26.61
C GLU A 205 15.22 -8.25 -25.71
N ALA A 206 15.10 -7.51 -24.61
CA ALA A 206 14.09 -7.74 -23.59
C ALA A 206 12.70 -7.20 -23.97
N MET A 207 12.65 -6.12 -24.76
CA MET A 207 11.39 -5.40 -25.04
C MET A 207 10.89 -5.55 -26.47
N SER A 208 11.67 -6.10 -27.40
CA SER A 208 11.22 -6.29 -28.80
C SER A 208 9.98 -7.18 -28.93
N GLN A 209 9.81 -8.11 -27.99
CA GLN A 209 8.66 -9.02 -27.94
C GLN A 209 7.44 -8.43 -27.23
N VAL A 210 7.61 -7.30 -26.53
CA VAL A 210 6.54 -6.64 -25.78
C VAL A 210 5.93 -5.55 -26.65
N GLU A 211 4.74 -5.82 -27.19
CA GLU A 211 4.06 -4.90 -28.13
C GLU A 211 3.88 -3.49 -27.54
N ALA A 212 3.58 -3.40 -26.25
CA ALA A 212 3.43 -2.14 -25.52
C ALA A 212 4.72 -1.29 -25.48
N CYS A 213 5.90 -1.87 -25.75
CA CYS A 213 7.19 -1.20 -25.71
C CYS A 213 7.74 -0.83 -27.09
N ARG A 214 7.04 -1.13 -28.20
CA ARG A 214 7.54 -0.85 -29.57
C ARG A 214 7.85 0.62 -29.82
N TRP A 215 7.10 1.53 -29.18
CA TRP A 215 7.33 2.96 -29.29
C TRP A 215 8.70 3.39 -28.76
N CYS A 216 9.32 2.64 -27.84
CA CYS A 216 10.65 2.95 -27.30
C CYS A 216 11.75 2.96 -28.38
N PHE A 217 11.52 2.29 -29.51
CA PHE A 217 12.47 2.13 -30.62
C PHE A 217 12.14 3.00 -31.83
N SER A 218 11.02 3.73 -31.80
CA SER A 218 10.60 4.55 -32.93
C SER A 218 11.47 5.81 -33.02
N THR A 219 12.01 6.09 -34.21
CA THR A 219 12.83 7.29 -34.44
C THR A 219 11.99 8.56 -34.27
N PRO A 220 12.56 9.64 -33.72
CA PRO A 220 11.84 10.91 -33.57
C PRO A 220 11.61 11.52 -34.96
N GLY A 221 10.46 11.21 -35.58
CA GLY A 221 10.09 11.80 -36.88
C GLY A 221 8.93 11.15 -37.64
N ILE A 222 8.59 9.87 -37.41
CA ILE A 222 7.66 9.15 -38.31
C ILE A 222 6.17 9.33 -37.95
N ASP A 223 5.83 9.66 -36.71
CA ASP A 223 4.42 9.72 -36.28
C ASP A 223 3.66 10.96 -36.79
N GLN A 224 4.37 12.02 -37.22
CA GLN A 224 3.72 13.22 -37.78
C GLN A 224 3.22 13.07 -39.23
N GLU A 225 3.67 12.06 -39.97
CA GLU A 225 3.19 11.78 -41.33
C GLU A 225 2.00 10.82 -41.34
N ALA A 226 1.95 9.87 -40.39
CA ALA A 226 0.85 8.91 -40.26
C ALA A 226 -0.49 9.58 -39.87
N GLU A 227 -0.45 10.66 -39.07
CA GLU A 227 -1.65 11.43 -38.73
C GLU A 227 -2.07 12.42 -39.83
N ARG A 228 -1.11 13.01 -40.56
CA ARG A 228 -1.40 13.91 -41.69
C ARG A 228 -2.00 13.20 -42.89
N GLY A 229 -1.67 11.92 -43.09
CA GLY A 229 -2.23 11.10 -44.17
C GLY A 229 -3.72 10.74 -44.02
N LYS A 230 -4.32 10.92 -42.83
CA LYS A 230 -5.75 10.61 -42.58
C LYS A 230 -6.71 11.76 -42.90
N TRP A 231 -6.22 12.99 -43.10
CA TRP A 231 -7.04 14.18 -43.39
C TRP A 231 -6.82 14.75 -44.80
N GLY A 232 -6.08 14.02 -45.65
CA GLY A 232 -5.61 14.49 -46.96
C GLY A 232 -6.42 14.03 -48.17
N HIS A 233 -7.68 13.58 -48.04
CA HIS A 233 -8.54 13.35 -49.21
C HIS A 233 -10.01 13.59 -48.88
N ASN A 234 -10.47 14.82 -49.08
CA ASN A 234 -11.82 15.10 -49.57
C ASN A 234 -11.84 16.49 -50.19
N SER A 235 -11.35 16.56 -51.43
CA SER A 235 -11.66 17.64 -52.34
C SER A 235 -13.12 17.48 -52.78
N ILE A 236 -14.02 18.34 -52.30
CA ILE A 236 -15.34 18.53 -52.91
C ILE A 236 -15.46 20.03 -53.21
N GLN A 237 -15.26 20.37 -54.48
CA GLN A 237 -15.91 21.55 -55.05
C GLN A 237 -17.39 21.23 -55.29
N PRO A 238 -18.28 22.22 -55.18
CA PRO A 238 -19.30 22.36 -56.20
C PRO A 238 -19.38 23.79 -56.74
N GLY A 239 -19.38 23.85 -58.06
CA GLY A 239 -19.63 25.05 -58.84
C GLY A 239 -21.10 25.48 -58.89
N ALA A 240 -21.28 26.58 -59.61
CA ALA A 240 -22.47 27.40 -59.76
C ALA A 240 -23.72 26.70 -60.34
N THR A 241 -24.88 27.18 -59.91
CA THR A 241 -26.16 27.42 -60.61
C THR A 241 -27.12 27.87 -59.49
N THR A 242 -27.78 29.03 -59.49
CA THR A 242 -28.53 29.77 -60.52
C THR A 242 -28.60 31.24 -60.10
#